data_AF-A0A931R4D9-F1
#
_entry.id   AF-A0A931R4D9-F1
#
_cell.length_a   1.000
_cell.length_b   1.000
_cell.length_c   1.000
_cell.angle_alpha   90.00
_cell.angle_beta   90.00
_cell.angle_gamma   90.00
#
_symmetry.space_group_name_H-M   'P 1'
#
loop_
_entity.id
_entity.type
_entity.pdbx_description
1 polymer ?
#
loop_
_entity_poly.entity_id
_entity_poly.type
_entity_poly.pdbx_seq_one_letter_code
_entity_poly.pdbx_strand_id
1 'polypeptide(L)'
;MTETVSVKKLIRSKKGQSLIELTLLFPLMLLLVYGVVEVGQIISTYLTLTHTTREGANLTSRGTPPDTALDAIILAAAPTIRDDNLGQWRIIYSEIVQKPESPCLTPPTGCTYEISDQEIRGNMPELSKLGAVGATVTIPGVDNVIAGQTFKVIEVYYDYGPNVITFIGNNIDKTFYDRTICTKVDGQA
;
A
#
# COMPACT_ATOMS: atom_id res chain seq x y z
N MET A 1 38.76 -26.38 -61.06
CA MET A 1 37.40 -26.82 -60.69
C MET A 1 36.88 -25.85 -59.65
N THR A 2 36.04 -24.89 -60.04
CA THR A 2 35.41 -23.92 -59.15
C THR A 2 33.91 -24.20 -59.16
N GLU A 3 33.40 -24.84 -58.10
CA GLU A 3 31.96 -25.08 -57.95
C GLU A 3 31.27 -23.76 -57.59
N THR A 4 30.52 -23.21 -58.54
CA THR A 4 29.59 -22.11 -58.30
C THR A 4 28.38 -22.65 -57.55
N VAL A 5 28.38 -22.52 -56.23
CA VAL A 5 27.22 -22.88 -55.39
C VAL A 5 26.04 -21.98 -55.76
N SER A 6 25.04 -22.59 -56.42
CA SER A 6 23.86 -21.89 -56.92
C SER A 6 22.97 -21.39 -55.77
N VAL A 7 22.79 -20.08 -55.67
CA VAL A 7 21.98 -19.36 -54.66
C VAL A 7 20.54 -19.93 -54.56
N LYS A 8 20.00 -20.49 -55.65
CA LYS A 8 18.68 -21.17 -55.66
C LYS A 8 18.58 -22.35 -54.66
N LYS A 9 19.70 -22.99 -54.30
CA LYS A 9 19.70 -24.14 -53.37
C LYS A 9 19.64 -23.70 -51.90
N LEU A 10 20.15 -22.51 -51.56
CA LEU A 10 20.04 -21.96 -50.20
C LEU A 10 18.59 -21.62 -49.82
N ILE A 11 17.80 -21.11 -50.77
CA ILE A 11 16.42 -20.65 -50.53
C ILE A 11 15.44 -21.83 -50.31
N ARG A 12 15.80 -23.06 -50.72
CA ARG A 12 14.93 -24.25 -50.57
C ARG A 12 15.14 -25.01 -49.26
N SER A 13 15.97 -24.48 -48.34
CA SER A 13 16.24 -25.11 -47.06
C SER A 13 15.08 -24.91 -46.08
N LYS A 14 14.32 -25.98 -45.77
CA LYS A 14 13.30 -25.99 -44.71
C LYS A 14 13.88 -25.87 -43.28
N LYS A 15 15.20 -25.81 -43.12
CA LYS A 15 15.89 -25.88 -41.82
C LYS A 15 15.73 -24.63 -40.93
N GLY A 16 15.11 -23.54 -41.42
CA GLY A 16 14.83 -22.33 -40.65
C GLY A 16 13.34 -22.03 -40.41
N GLN A 17 12.43 -22.84 -40.95
CA GLN A 17 11.00 -22.56 -40.91
C GLN A 17 10.46 -22.59 -39.48
N SER A 18 10.82 -23.61 -38.69
CA SER A 18 10.40 -23.73 -37.28
C SER A 18 10.96 -22.61 -36.40
N LEU A 19 12.14 -22.07 -36.72
CA LEU A 19 12.74 -20.94 -35.99
C LEU A 19 11.93 -19.66 -36.21
N ILE A 20 11.49 -19.42 -37.45
CA ILE A 20 10.67 -18.25 -37.81
C ILE A 20 9.29 -18.35 -37.16
N GLU A 21 8.69 -19.53 -37.17
CA GLU A 21 7.39 -19.77 -36.51
C GLU A 21 7.46 -19.48 -35.01
N LEU A 22 8.49 -19.97 -34.32
CA LEU A 22 8.71 -19.65 -32.90
C LEU A 22 8.95 -18.15 -32.69
N THR A 23 9.73 -17.51 -33.56
CA THR A 23 10.04 -16.07 -33.45
C THR A 23 8.78 -15.20 -33.55
N LEU A 24 7.79 -15.64 -34.33
CA LEU A 24 6.49 -14.96 -34.44
C LEU A 24 5.59 -15.19 -33.21
N LEU A 25 5.65 -16.36 -32.58
CA LEU A 25 4.90 -16.65 -31.34
C LEU A 25 5.56 -16.07 -30.08
N PHE A 26 6.89 -15.91 -30.09
CA PHE A 26 7.67 -15.41 -28.96
C PHE A 26 7.17 -14.08 -28.37
N PRO A 27 6.88 -13.02 -29.15
CA PRO A 27 6.37 -11.76 -28.59
C PRO A 27 5.02 -11.93 -27.90
N LEU A 28 4.13 -12.79 -28.41
CA LEU A 28 2.85 -13.09 -27.78
C LEU A 28 3.05 -13.83 -26.44
N MET A 29 3.98 -14.78 -26.41
CA MET A 29 4.32 -15.50 -25.19
C MET A 29 4.89 -14.56 -24.12
N LEU A 30 5.79 -13.66 -24.50
CA LEU A 30 6.36 -12.66 -23.59
C LEU A 30 5.29 -11.73 -23.02
N LEU A 31 4.34 -11.28 -23.85
CA LEU A 31 3.23 -10.45 -23.41
C LEU A 31 2.39 -11.16 -22.33
N LEU A 32 2.08 -12.45 -22.53
CA LEU A 32 1.33 -13.23 -21.55
C LEU A 32 2.10 -13.42 -20.24
N VAL A 33 3.38 -13.76 -20.31
CA VAL A 33 4.22 -13.92 -19.11
C VAL A 33 4.33 -12.60 -18.36
N TYR A 34 4.56 -11.49 -19.07
CA TYR A 34 4.66 -10.17 -18.47
C TYR A 34 3.37 -9.78 -17.75
N GLY A 35 2.21 -10.01 -18.37
CA GLY A 35 0.92 -9.72 -17.74
C GLY A 35 0.67 -10.51 -16.45
N VAL A 36 1.07 -11.79 -16.40
CA VAL A 36 0.96 -12.59 -15.17
C VAL A 36 1.90 -12.08 -14.08
N VAL A 37 3.15 -11.72 -14.44
CA VAL A 37 4.14 -11.17 -13.50
C VAL A 37 3.66 -9.83 -12.93
N GLU A 38 3.10 -8.96 -13.76
CA GLU A 38 2.57 -7.66 -13.34
C GLU A 38 1.44 -7.82 -12.33
N VAL A 39 0.45 -8.68 -12.61
CA VAL A 39 -0.66 -8.95 -11.67
C VAL A 39 -0.14 -9.54 -10.37
N GLY A 40 0.82 -10.46 -10.43
CA GLY A 40 1.46 -11.02 -9.24
C GLY A 40 2.16 -9.97 -8.38
N GLN A 41 2.85 -9.03 -9.02
CA GLN A 41 3.53 -7.94 -8.33
C GLN A 41 2.54 -6.96 -7.68
N ILE A 42 1.44 -6.61 -8.36
CA ILE A 42 0.37 -5.78 -7.80
C ILE A 42 -0.20 -6.41 -6.52
N ILE A 43 -0.55 -7.70 -6.58
CA ILE A 43 -1.11 -8.43 -5.43
C ILE A 43 -0.09 -8.49 -4.29
N SER A 44 1.18 -8.78 -4.61
CA SER A 44 2.24 -8.82 -3.60
C SER A 44 2.39 -7.48 -2.88
N THR A 45 2.43 -6.37 -3.63
CA THR A 45 2.51 -5.02 -3.06
C THR A 45 1.31 -4.74 -2.16
N TYR A 46 0.09 -5.04 -2.62
CA TYR A 46 -1.12 -4.83 -1.81
C TYR A 46 -1.10 -5.61 -0.49
N LEU A 47 -0.67 -6.87 -0.52
CA LEU A 47 -0.54 -7.71 0.68
C LEU A 47 0.52 -7.16 1.63
N THR A 48 1.69 -6.77 1.11
CA THR A 48 2.74 -6.16 1.93
C THR A 48 2.24 -4.90 2.64
N LEU A 49 1.52 -4.01 1.95
CA LEU A 49 0.95 -2.82 2.57
C LEU A 49 -0.04 -3.20 3.68
N THR A 50 -0.99 -4.09 3.40
CA THR A 50 -2.00 -4.51 4.39
C THR A 50 -1.36 -5.15 5.63
N HIS A 51 -0.37 -6.01 5.44
CA HIS A 51 0.30 -6.69 6.55
C HIS A 51 1.09 -5.70 7.42
N THR A 52 1.78 -4.77 6.79
CA THR A 52 2.62 -3.78 7.49
C THR A 52 1.77 -2.75 8.23
N THR A 53 0.64 -2.30 7.66
CA THR A 53 -0.34 -1.45 8.39
C THR A 53 -0.84 -2.14 9.66
N ARG A 54 -1.19 -3.44 9.58
CA ARG A 54 -1.72 -4.19 10.72
C ARG A 54 -0.66 -4.45 11.79
N GLU A 55 0.58 -4.76 11.38
CA GLU A 55 1.69 -4.93 12.32
C GLU A 55 2.05 -3.60 12.99
N GLY A 56 2.03 -2.51 12.24
CA GLY A 56 2.13 -1.15 12.77
C GLY A 56 1.08 -0.89 13.85
N ALA A 57 -0.19 -1.24 13.59
CA ALA A 57 -1.27 -1.02 14.53
C ALA A 57 -1.08 -1.86 15.82
N ASN A 58 -0.60 -3.10 15.69
CA ASN A 58 -0.25 -3.95 16.82
C ASN A 58 0.88 -3.34 17.66
N LEU A 59 1.92 -2.77 17.05
CA LEU A 59 2.99 -2.05 17.76
C LEU A 59 2.43 -0.83 18.51
N THR A 60 1.64 0.00 17.83
CA THR A 60 1.09 1.22 18.44
C THR A 60 0.09 0.93 19.57
N SER A 61 -0.66 -0.17 19.46
CA SER A 61 -1.60 -0.64 20.50
C SER A 61 -0.88 -1.05 21.79
N ARG A 62 0.35 -1.57 21.69
CA ARG A 62 1.22 -1.91 22.82
C ARG A 62 1.92 -0.70 23.46
N GLY A 63 1.71 0.50 22.91
CA GLY A 63 2.34 1.72 23.42
C GLY A 63 3.70 2.03 22.82
N THR A 64 4.11 1.36 21.73
CA THR A 64 5.30 1.78 20.97
C THR A 64 5.12 3.23 20.49
N PRO A 65 6.15 4.09 20.64
CA PRO A 65 6.12 5.45 20.12
C PRO A 65 5.84 5.49 18.61
N PRO A 66 5.15 6.52 18.11
CA PRO A 66 4.73 6.58 16.71
C PRO A 66 5.93 6.60 15.75
N ASP A 67 7.01 7.35 16.05
CA ASP A 67 8.26 7.33 15.29
C ASP A 67 8.79 5.90 15.04
N THR A 68 8.95 5.13 16.11
CA THR A 68 9.49 3.77 16.04
C THR A 68 8.55 2.81 15.33
N ALA A 69 7.23 2.98 15.52
CA ALA A 69 6.23 2.17 14.82
C ALA A 69 6.23 2.46 13.31
N LEU A 70 6.32 3.73 12.92
CA LEU A 70 6.40 4.15 11.51
C LEU A 70 7.66 3.63 10.83
N ASP A 71 8.82 3.72 11.49
CA ASP A 71 10.07 3.18 10.97
C ASP A 71 10.01 1.65 10.80
N ALA A 72 9.37 0.95 11.74
CA ALA A 72 9.16 -0.49 11.63
C ALA A 72 8.25 -0.87 10.45
N ILE A 73 7.20 -0.08 10.16
CA ILE A 73 6.32 -0.27 9.00
C ILE A 73 7.12 -0.07 7.71
N ILE A 74 7.91 1.00 7.61
CA ILE A 74 8.76 1.29 6.44
C ILE A 74 9.73 0.14 6.19
N LEU A 75 10.41 -0.34 7.24
CA LEU A 75 11.35 -1.45 7.16
C LEU A 75 10.65 -2.75 6.73
N ALA A 76 9.50 -3.06 7.32
CA ALA A 76 8.73 -4.27 7.00
C ALA A 76 8.09 -4.22 5.59
N ALA A 77 7.88 -3.03 5.04
CA ALA A 77 7.35 -2.83 3.70
C ALA A 77 8.42 -2.83 2.59
N ALA A 78 9.71 -2.89 2.94
CA ALA A 78 10.78 -3.04 1.97
C ALA A 78 10.61 -4.34 1.15
N PRO A 79 10.87 -4.34 -0.18
CA PRO A 79 11.44 -3.26 -0.99
C PRO A 79 10.40 -2.30 -1.61
N THR A 80 9.12 -2.38 -1.24
CA THR A 80 8.05 -1.57 -1.83
C THR A 80 8.15 -0.11 -1.40
N ILE A 81 8.25 0.11 -0.09
CA ILE A 81 8.44 1.43 0.51
C ILE A 81 9.94 1.64 0.74
N ARG A 82 10.47 2.77 0.25
CA ARG A 82 11.89 3.09 0.30
C ARG A 82 12.11 4.60 0.46
N ASP A 83 13.30 4.97 0.91
CA ASP A 83 13.68 6.38 1.11
C ASP A 83 13.92 7.12 -0.22
N ASP A 84 14.13 6.40 -1.32
CA ASP A 84 14.34 6.98 -2.65
C ASP A 84 13.03 7.20 -3.43
N ASN A 85 11.90 6.68 -2.94
CA ASN A 85 10.60 6.78 -3.60
C ASN A 85 9.51 7.47 -2.75
N LEU A 86 9.90 8.42 -1.89
CA LEU A 86 8.99 9.14 -0.98
C LEU A 86 7.77 9.77 -1.66
N GLY A 87 7.86 10.15 -2.94
CA GLY A 87 6.71 10.70 -3.69
C GLY A 87 5.63 9.68 -4.05
N GLN A 88 5.94 8.37 -3.93
CA GLN A 88 5.05 7.27 -4.28
C GLN A 88 4.22 6.78 -3.11
N TRP A 89 4.55 7.17 -1.88
CA TRP A 89 3.91 6.63 -0.71
C TRP A 89 3.77 7.67 0.39
N ARG A 90 2.80 7.43 1.27
CA ARG A 90 2.62 8.22 2.49
C ARG A 90 1.99 7.38 3.58
N ILE A 91 2.57 7.44 4.76
CA ILE A 91 2.04 6.79 5.95
C ILE A 91 1.62 7.90 6.90
N ILE A 92 0.42 7.78 7.46
CA ILE A 92 -0.14 8.74 8.42
C ILE A 92 -0.52 7.97 9.67
N TYR A 93 0.12 8.30 10.77
CA TYR A 93 -0.33 7.94 12.10
C TYR A 93 -1.23 9.04 12.63
N SER A 94 -2.39 8.69 13.17
CA SER A 94 -3.32 9.62 13.82
C SER A 94 -3.69 9.11 15.20
N GLU A 95 -3.60 9.98 16.20
CA GLU A 95 -4.09 9.71 17.53
C GLU A 95 -5.42 10.43 17.74
N ILE A 96 -6.43 9.67 18.15
CA ILE A 96 -7.78 10.14 18.38
C ILE A 96 -8.07 10.03 19.87
N VAL A 97 -8.39 11.17 20.47
CA VAL A 97 -8.73 11.28 21.89
C VAL A 97 -10.17 11.73 22.04
N GLN A 98 -10.76 11.34 23.15
CA GLN A 98 -12.08 11.80 23.51
C GLN A 98 -12.02 13.20 24.10
N LYS A 99 -12.96 14.07 23.70
CA LYS A 99 -13.18 15.36 24.33
C LYS A 99 -14.60 15.45 24.91
N PRO A 100 -14.77 15.93 26.17
CA PRO A 100 -13.74 16.24 27.17
C PRO A 100 -13.13 14.99 27.84
N GLU A 101 -11.93 15.13 28.43
CA GLU A 101 -11.08 14.02 28.93
C GLU A 101 -11.63 13.26 30.16
N SER A 102 -12.67 13.75 30.85
CA SER A 102 -13.49 13.02 31.86
C SER A 102 -14.58 13.92 32.47
N PRO A 103 -15.66 13.37 33.07
CA PRO A 103 -16.49 12.25 32.61
C PRO A 103 -17.70 12.80 31.82
N CYS A 104 -18.13 12.07 30.78
CA CYS A 104 -19.39 12.36 30.09
C CYS A 104 -20.59 12.03 31.01
N LEU A 105 -20.85 12.91 31.99
CA LEU A 105 -21.97 12.77 32.92
C LEU A 105 -23.23 13.38 32.28
N THR A 106 -23.90 12.59 31.43
CA THR A 106 -25.35 12.35 31.39
C THR A 106 -25.76 11.78 30.04
N PRO A 107 -26.51 10.67 29.98
CA PRO A 107 -27.30 10.32 28.79
C PRO A 107 -28.28 11.47 28.50
N PRO A 108 -28.39 12.00 27.26
CA PRO A 108 -28.05 11.39 25.98
C PRO A 108 -26.92 12.09 25.18
N THR A 109 -26.02 12.86 25.82
CA THR A 109 -25.04 13.69 25.08
C THR A 109 -23.71 12.95 24.90
N GLY A 110 -23.52 12.38 23.71
CA GLY A 110 -22.39 11.54 23.33
C GLY A 110 -21.04 12.28 23.36
N CYS A 111 -20.02 11.59 23.84
CA CYS A 111 -18.65 12.09 23.80
C CYS A 111 -18.19 12.26 22.35
N THR A 112 -17.50 13.35 22.03
CA THR A 112 -16.90 13.54 20.71
C THR A 112 -15.47 13.02 20.70
N TYR A 113 -15.05 12.54 19.54
CA TYR A 113 -13.67 12.12 19.31
C TYR A 113 -13.03 13.11 18.36
N GLU A 114 -11.82 13.56 18.69
CA GLU A 114 -11.06 14.50 17.88
C GLU A 114 -9.65 13.96 17.65
N ILE A 115 -9.08 14.30 16.51
CA ILE A 115 -7.70 13.97 16.18
C ILE A 115 -6.79 14.88 17.02
N SER A 116 -6.07 14.31 17.97
CA SER A 116 -5.17 15.04 18.86
C SER A 116 -3.83 15.35 18.20
N ASP A 117 -3.28 14.37 17.49
CA ASP A 117 -1.97 14.46 16.87
C ASP A 117 -1.91 13.61 15.60
N GLN A 118 -1.08 14.04 14.65
CA GLN A 118 -0.84 13.32 13.41
C GLN A 118 0.63 13.37 13.04
N GLU A 119 1.17 12.19 12.78
CA GLU A 119 2.55 12.03 12.33
C GLU A 119 2.57 11.44 10.93
N ILE A 120 3.40 12.01 10.05
CA ILE A 120 3.41 11.68 8.63
C ILE A 120 4.81 11.25 8.20
N ARG A 121 4.87 10.25 7.32
CA ARG A 121 6.07 9.84 6.57
C ARG A 121 5.74 9.76 5.08
N GLY A 122 6.73 10.03 4.24
CA GLY A 122 6.56 10.10 2.79
C GLY A 122 6.11 11.49 2.31
N ASN A 123 6.03 11.66 0.99
CA ASN A 123 5.79 12.93 0.31
C ASN A 123 4.66 12.84 -0.73
N MET A 124 3.85 11.77 -0.70
CA MET A 124 2.66 11.68 -1.54
C MET A 124 1.62 12.74 -1.12
N PRO A 125 0.93 13.41 -2.07
CA PRO A 125 0.04 14.54 -1.75
C PRO A 125 -1.27 14.16 -1.05
N GLU A 126 -1.56 12.87 -0.90
CA GLU A 126 -2.79 12.37 -0.25
C GLU A 126 -2.87 12.78 1.22
N LEU A 127 -4.02 13.30 1.64
CA LEU A 127 -4.29 13.68 3.02
C LEU A 127 -4.98 12.54 3.79
N SER A 128 -5.01 12.64 5.12
CA SER A 128 -5.77 11.70 5.94
C SER A 128 -7.25 11.71 5.57
N LYS A 129 -7.88 10.53 5.46
CA LYS A 129 -9.33 10.43 5.24
C LYS A 129 -10.13 10.70 6.51
N LEU A 130 -9.47 10.80 7.66
CA LEU A 130 -10.09 11.16 8.94
C LEU A 130 -10.22 12.67 9.10
N GLY A 131 -9.37 13.45 8.43
CA GLY A 131 -9.27 14.90 8.57
C GLY A 131 -7.91 15.34 9.14
N ALA A 132 -7.78 16.64 9.37
CA ALA A 132 -6.60 17.23 9.99
C ALA A 132 -6.69 17.17 11.52
N VAL A 133 -5.57 17.42 12.21
CA VAL A 133 -5.53 17.62 13.66
C VAL A 133 -6.60 18.63 14.10
N GLY A 134 -7.39 18.26 15.11
CA GLY A 134 -8.53 19.02 15.61
C GLY A 134 -9.87 18.75 14.90
N ALA A 135 -9.89 17.93 13.85
CA ALA A 135 -11.16 17.51 13.24
C ALA A 135 -11.90 16.51 14.14
N THR A 136 -13.22 16.70 14.26
CA THR A 136 -14.10 15.73 14.93
C THR A 136 -14.31 14.51 14.04
N VAL A 137 -14.09 13.32 14.60
CA VAL A 137 -14.22 12.04 13.91
C VAL A 137 -15.40 11.27 14.50
N THR A 138 -16.32 10.82 13.65
CA THR A 138 -17.34 9.84 14.04
C THR A 138 -16.83 8.46 13.68
N ILE A 139 -16.51 7.66 14.69
CA ILE A 139 -16.13 6.27 14.48
C ILE A 139 -17.44 5.46 14.44
N PRO A 140 -17.79 4.79 13.33
CA PRO A 140 -18.98 3.97 13.28
C PRO A 140 -18.82 2.71 14.14
N GLY A 141 -19.80 2.42 14.99
CA GLY A 141 -19.84 1.19 15.80
C GLY A 141 -19.16 1.27 17.18
N VAL A 142 -18.79 2.46 17.65
CA VAL A 142 -18.23 2.67 19.01
C VAL A 142 -19.22 3.36 19.97
N ASP A 143 -20.51 3.21 19.72
CA ASP A 143 -21.59 3.83 20.52
C ASP A 143 -21.55 3.46 22.02
N ASN A 144 -20.75 2.46 22.41
CA ASN A 144 -20.59 1.99 23.79
C ASN A 144 -19.12 1.87 24.24
N VAL A 145 -18.18 2.64 23.66
CA VAL A 145 -16.80 2.63 24.14
C VAL A 145 -16.67 3.40 25.45
N ILE A 146 -15.93 2.83 26.40
CA ILE A 146 -15.69 3.40 27.73
C ILE A 146 -14.99 4.75 27.59
N ALA A 147 -15.44 5.74 28.36
CA ALA A 147 -14.83 7.06 28.34
C ALA A 147 -13.34 7.01 28.73
N GLY A 148 -12.49 7.72 28.00
CA GLY A 148 -11.04 7.80 28.22
C GLY A 148 -10.20 6.86 27.33
N GLN A 149 -10.81 6.12 26.41
CA GLN A 149 -10.08 5.29 25.45
C GLN A 149 -9.40 6.14 24.37
N THR A 150 -8.13 5.83 24.11
CA THR A 150 -7.36 6.46 23.02
C THR A 150 -7.31 5.53 21.82
N PHE A 151 -7.76 6.00 20.67
CA PHE A 151 -7.68 5.27 19.42
C PHE A 151 -6.48 5.74 18.62
N LYS A 152 -5.80 4.79 18.01
CA LYS A 152 -4.68 5.04 17.12
C LYS A 152 -5.02 4.49 15.75
N VAL A 153 -4.75 5.28 14.73
CA VAL A 153 -5.05 4.93 13.35
C VAL A 153 -3.80 5.03 12.52
N ILE A 154 -3.60 4.04 11.67
CA ILE A 154 -2.53 4.03 10.69
C ILE A 154 -3.18 3.96 9.31
N GLU A 155 -2.88 4.94 8.48
CA GLU A 155 -3.27 5.02 7.08
C GLU A 155 -2.02 4.89 6.22
N VAL A 156 -2.07 4.02 5.21
CA VAL A 156 -0.98 3.82 4.26
C VAL A 156 -1.51 4.08 2.85
N TYR A 157 -0.82 4.96 2.14
CA TYR A 157 -1.04 5.29 0.73
C TYR A 157 0.17 4.85 -0.08
N TYR A 158 -0.08 4.27 -1.25
CA TYR A 158 0.98 3.87 -2.18
C TYR A 158 0.50 3.97 -3.63
N ASP A 159 1.24 4.67 -4.48
CA ASP A 159 1.05 4.73 -5.93
C ASP A 159 1.94 3.70 -6.64
N TYR A 160 1.30 2.74 -7.31
CA TYR A 160 1.97 1.69 -8.07
C TYR A 160 2.42 2.15 -9.47
N GLY A 161 1.86 3.25 -10.00
CA GLY A 161 2.05 3.70 -11.38
C GLY A 161 3.46 4.11 -11.86
N PRO A 162 4.37 4.68 -11.05
CA PRO A 162 5.56 5.38 -11.57
C PRO A 162 6.75 4.50 -11.99
N ASN A 163 6.84 3.24 -11.55
CA ASN A 163 8.06 2.43 -11.72
C ASN A 163 7.91 1.17 -12.60
N VAL A 164 6.72 0.90 -13.13
CA VAL A 164 6.44 -0.31 -13.93
C VAL A 164 5.73 0.08 -15.21
N ILE A 165 6.13 -0.54 -16.34
CA ILE A 165 5.39 -0.43 -17.61
C ILE A 165 4.08 -1.18 -17.42
N THR A 166 3.04 -0.52 -16.89
CA THR A 166 1.80 -1.24 -16.62
C THR A 166 1.08 -1.52 -17.94
N PHE A 167 0.87 -2.80 -18.28
CA PHE A 167 0.02 -3.18 -19.41
C PHE A 167 -1.44 -2.82 -19.12
N ILE A 168 -1.76 -2.73 -17.83
CA ILE A 168 -2.98 -2.13 -17.31
C ILE A 168 -2.86 -0.62 -17.48
N GLY A 169 -3.55 -0.07 -18.48
CA GLY A 169 -3.43 1.33 -18.89
C GLY A 169 -3.74 2.37 -17.80
N ASN A 170 -3.63 3.65 -18.16
CA ASN A 170 -3.79 4.79 -17.24
C ASN A 170 -5.24 5.06 -16.76
N ASN A 171 -6.18 4.16 -17.05
CA ASN A 171 -7.60 4.34 -16.72
C ASN A 171 -8.03 3.62 -15.43
N ILE A 172 -7.08 3.05 -14.69
CA ILE A 172 -7.35 2.42 -13.38
C ILE A 172 -6.63 3.24 -12.32
N ASP A 173 -7.30 3.53 -11.21
CA ASP A 173 -6.67 4.12 -10.04
C ASP A 173 -5.59 3.17 -9.52
N LYS A 174 -4.32 3.61 -9.60
CA LYS A 174 -3.14 2.84 -9.20
C LYS A 174 -2.71 3.12 -7.76
N THR A 175 -3.52 3.90 -7.04
CA THR A 175 -3.29 4.26 -5.65
C THR A 175 -3.94 3.24 -4.73
N PHE A 176 -3.11 2.47 -4.02
CA PHE A 176 -3.55 1.62 -2.93
C PHE A 176 -3.68 2.43 -1.65
N TYR A 177 -4.75 2.13 -0.92
CA TYR A 177 -5.03 2.70 0.38
C TYR A 177 -5.47 1.59 1.32
N ASP A 178 -4.83 1.51 2.48
CA ASP A 178 -5.24 0.65 3.58
C ASP A 178 -5.27 1.43 4.90
N ARG A 179 -6.14 1.01 5.81
CA ARG A 179 -6.29 1.64 7.12
C ARG A 179 -6.58 0.61 8.19
N THR A 180 -5.82 0.70 9.28
CA THR A 180 -6.07 -0.08 10.49
C THR A 180 -6.27 0.85 11.69
N ILE A 181 -7.31 0.57 12.48
CA ILE A 181 -7.64 1.27 13.72
C ILE A 181 -7.36 0.30 14.87
N CYS A 182 -6.72 0.80 15.92
CA CYS A 182 -6.47 0.04 17.14
C CYS A 182 -6.71 0.91 18.37
N THR A 183 -7.01 0.29 19.50
CA THR A 183 -7.01 0.97 20.80
C THR A 183 -5.72 0.69 21.51
N LYS A 184 -5.26 1.64 22.33
CA LYS A 184 -4.23 1.32 23.32
C LYS A 184 -4.85 0.40 24.37
N VAL A 185 -4.21 -0.74 24.63
CA VAL A 185 -4.58 -1.56 25.79
C VAL A 185 -3.89 -0.94 27.00
N ASP A 186 -4.56 -0.03 27.70
CA ASP A 186 -4.10 0.36 29.03
C ASP A 186 -4.22 -0.88 29.92
N GLY A 187 -3.06 -1.46 30.26
CA GLY A 187 -3.00 -2.63 31.11
C GLY A 187 -3.69 -2.32 32.43
N GLN A 188 -4.81 -3.00 32.69
CA GLN A 188 -5.12 -3.38 34.05
C GLN A 188 -4.07 -4.44 34.44
N ALA A 189 -3.01 -3.97 35.10
CA ALA A 189 -2.22 -4.79 36.00
C ALA A 189 -2.90 -4.76 37.38
#